data_AF-A0A8C3YVZ3-F1
#
_entry.id   AF-A0A8C3YVZ3-F1
#
_cell.length_a   1.000
_cell.length_b   1.000
_cell.length_c   1.000
_cell.angle_alpha   90.00
_cell.angle_beta   90.00
_cell.angle_gamma   90.00
#
_symmetry.space_group_name_H-M   'P 1'
#
loop_
_entity.id
_entity.type
_entity.pdbx_description
1 polymer ?
#
loop_
_entity_poly.entity_id
_entity_poly.type
_entity_poly.pdbx_seq_one_letter_code
_entity_poly.pdbx_strand_id
1 'polypeptide(L)'
;MHPERIPLTKVKSIRENLREKGLLKNFLKEHPYDMIQNQGSQKSALPRKVFHQPLRNYFDMVYVGNITIGTPPQHFSVVFDTGSADLWVPSIYCHSMACVTHNIFDPFQSNTFQYAAVPIQLEYGSGKVSGYLSYDTVRVMWTPRAQAGPVLVGTAAFWIDRGSLGRASRTQAGIVFENAAFDGMLGLGFPALSIQGVTPVFDNLKTRGFLDQSVFAFYLSKPGNPAPGDVVIFGGVDQRYYRGELKWVPLTKRQYWQINLDR
;
A
#
# COMPACT_ATOMS: atom_id res chain seq x y z
N MET A 1 6.11 -25.09 -6.10
CA MET A 1 4.73 -24.89 -5.61
C MET A 1 3.93 -24.32 -6.79
N HIS A 2 2.78 -23.69 -6.59
CA HIS A 2 2.01 -23.06 -7.68
C HIS A 2 1.84 -21.56 -7.41
N PRO A 3 1.66 -20.72 -8.44
CA PRO A 3 1.39 -19.29 -8.25
C PRO A 3 0.16 -19.06 -7.37
N GLU A 4 0.31 -18.19 -6.38
CA GLU A 4 -0.72 -17.90 -5.38
C GLU A 4 -1.56 -16.72 -5.83
N ARG A 5 -2.89 -16.87 -5.78
CA ARG A 5 -3.84 -15.88 -6.29
C ARG A 5 -4.56 -15.21 -5.13
N ILE A 6 -4.41 -13.91 -5.05
CA ILE A 6 -5.03 -13.08 -4.03
C ILE A 6 -6.14 -12.28 -4.73
N PRO A 7 -7.42 -12.54 -4.41
CA PRO A 7 -8.52 -11.77 -4.95
C PRO A 7 -8.38 -10.29 -4.60
N LEU A 8 -8.65 -9.44 -5.59
CA LEU A 8 -8.74 -8.01 -5.42
C LEU A 8 -10.20 -7.57 -5.55
N THR A 9 -10.56 -6.58 -4.74
CA THR A 9 -11.87 -5.92 -4.80
C THR A 9 -11.66 -4.49 -5.23
N LYS A 10 -12.35 -4.07 -6.29
CA LYS A 10 -12.42 -2.65 -6.65
C LYS A 10 -13.31 -1.93 -5.63
N VAL A 11 -12.77 -0.91 -4.96
CA VAL A 11 -13.52 -0.09 -4.00
C VAL A 11 -13.72 1.32 -4.52
N LYS A 12 -14.63 2.06 -3.88
CA LYS A 12 -14.76 3.50 -4.12
C LYS A 12 -13.45 4.18 -3.85
N SER A 13 -13.10 5.06 -4.76
CA SER A 13 -11.87 5.79 -4.74
C SER A 13 -11.97 6.99 -3.79
N ILE A 14 -10.83 7.49 -3.27
CA ILE A 14 -10.84 8.63 -2.33
C ILE A 14 -11.50 9.85 -2.97
N ARG A 15 -11.32 10.07 -4.28
CA ARG A 15 -11.97 11.17 -5.00
C ARG A 15 -13.48 11.04 -5.00
N GLU A 16 -13.99 9.83 -5.25
CA GLU A 16 -15.44 9.56 -5.22
C GLU A 16 -16.00 9.82 -3.83
N ASN A 17 -15.34 9.31 -2.78
CA ASN A 17 -15.76 9.53 -1.39
C ASN A 17 -15.73 11.03 -1.02
N LEU A 18 -14.69 11.77 -1.40
CA LEU A 18 -14.61 13.21 -1.20
C LEU A 18 -15.68 13.98 -1.99
N ARG A 19 -16.04 13.51 -3.18
CA ARG A 19 -17.09 14.12 -4.01
C ARG A 19 -18.45 13.93 -3.36
N GLU A 20 -18.77 12.73 -2.93
CA GLU A 20 -20.04 12.39 -2.26
C GLU A 20 -20.24 13.20 -0.97
N LYS A 21 -19.16 13.44 -0.22
CA LYS A 21 -19.19 14.26 1.00
C LYS A 21 -19.11 15.77 0.75
N GLY A 22 -19.05 16.22 -0.51
CA GLY A 22 -18.92 17.64 -0.87
C GLY A 22 -17.57 18.30 -0.53
N LEU A 23 -16.56 17.49 -0.16
CA LEU A 23 -15.24 17.96 0.28
C LEU A 23 -14.24 18.14 -0.87
N LEU A 24 -14.50 17.50 -2.02
CA LEU A 24 -13.55 17.44 -3.15
C LEU A 24 -13.13 18.82 -3.68
N LYS A 25 -14.05 19.78 -3.77
CA LYS A 25 -13.75 21.12 -4.33
C LYS A 25 -12.74 21.87 -3.47
N ASN A 26 -12.88 21.81 -2.15
CA ASN A 26 -11.95 22.47 -1.23
C ASN A 26 -10.61 21.74 -1.21
N PHE A 27 -10.65 20.40 -1.16
CA PHE A 27 -9.45 19.58 -1.22
C PHE A 27 -8.59 19.87 -2.46
N LEU A 28 -9.19 19.98 -3.65
CA LEU A 28 -8.47 20.27 -4.90
C LEU A 28 -7.96 21.72 -5.00
N LYS A 29 -8.61 22.69 -4.35
CA LYS A 29 -8.10 24.07 -4.27
C LYS A 29 -6.80 24.16 -3.46
N GLU A 30 -6.73 23.37 -2.39
CA GLU A 30 -5.57 23.32 -1.50
C GLU A 30 -4.43 22.45 -2.07
N HIS A 31 -4.75 21.49 -2.95
CA HIS A 31 -3.77 20.56 -3.57
C HIS A 31 -3.87 20.52 -5.09
N PRO A 32 -3.62 21.64 -5.79
CA PRO A 32 -3.78 21.68 -7.24
C PRO A 32 -2.75 20.82 -8.00
N TYR A 33 -1.60 20.47 -7.38
CA TYR A 33 -0.48 19.77 -8.06
C TYR A 33 0.31 18.71 -7.25
N ASP A 34 0.18 18.62 -5.92
CA ASP A 34 0.97 17.69 -5.08
C ASP A 34 0.30 16.31 -4.90
N MET A 35 0.07 15.59 -6.00
CA MET A 35 -0.61 14.30 -5.92
C MET A 35 0.30 13.08 -5.94
N ILE A 36 1.57 13.19 -6.39
CA ILE A 36 2.62 12.16 -6.18
C ILE A 36 4.00 12.84 -6.27
N GLN A 37 4.56 13.28 -5.15
CA GLN A 37 6.02 13.32 -5.01
C GLN A 37 6.36 12.62 -3.71
N ASN A 38 6.83 11.37 -3.79
CA ASN A 38 7.66 10.83 -2.72
C ASN A 38 8.94 11.69 -2.74
N GLN A 39 9.01 12.70 -1.88
CA GLN A 39 10.17 13.61 -1.75
C GLN A 39 11.40 12.92 -1.15
N GLY A 40 11.60 11.62 -1.41
CA GLY A 40 12.79 10.86 -1.04
C GLY A 40 13.96 11.04 -2.03
N SER A 41 13.81 11.83 -3.09
CA SER A 41 14.91 12.19 -3.98
C SER A 41 15.21 13.68 -3.87
N GLN A 42 16.46 13.96 -3.49
CA GLN A 42 17.03 15.29 -3.34
C GLN A 42 16.52 16.24 -4.44
N LYS A 43 16.19 17.48 -4.04
CA LYS A 43 16.01 18.65 -4.92
C LYS A 43 17.28 18.88 -5.73
N SER A 44 17.47 18.08 -6.77
CA SER A 44 18.42 18.33 -7.84
C SER A 44 17.61 18.84 -9.02
N ALA A 45 18.03 19.99 -9.56
CA ALA A 45 17.38 20.60 -10.72
C ALA A 45 17.38 19.59 -11.88
N LEU A 46 16.21 19.05 -12.21
CA LEU A 46 16.05 18.03 -13.24
C LEU A 46 16.23 18.65 -14.65
N PRO A 47 16.85 17.94 -15.60
CA PRO A 47 17.10 18.44 -16.94
C PRO A 47 15.80 18.69 -17.72
N ARG A 48 15.82 19.77 -18.50
CA ARG A 48 14.72 20.42 -19.27
C ARG A 48 13.92 19.57 -20.27
N LYS A 49 14.09 18.23 -20.34
CA LYS A 49 13.46 17.33 -21.33
C LYS A 49 12.58 16.22 -20.72
N VAL A 50 12.13 16.36 -19.48
CA VAL A 50 11.13 15.46 -18.89
C VAL A 50 9.76 16.15 -18.94
N PHE A 51 8.84 15.60 -19.73
CA PHE A 51 7.43 16.04 -19.70
C PHE A 51 6.76 15.38 -18.50
N HIS A 52 6.43 16.17 -17.48
CA HIS A 52 5.66 15.72 -16.33
C HIS A 52 4.17 15.89 -16.61
N GLN A 53 3.46 14.77 -16.76
CA GLN A 53 1.99 14.76 -16.69
C GLN A 53 1.58 14.35 -15.28
N PRO A 54 1.07 15.29 -14.45
CA PRO A 54 0.60 14.92 -13.12
C PRO A 54 -0.57 13.94 -13.26
N LEU A 55 -0.43 12.76 -12.68
CA LEU A 55 -1.51 11.76 -12.59
C LEU A 55 -2.61 12.32 -11.68
N ARG A 56 -3.58 13.01 -12.29
CA ARG A 56 -4.74 13.58 -11.59
C ARG A 56 -5.73 12.51 -11.15
N ASN A 57 -5.55 11.26 -11.56
CA ASN A 57 -6.46 10.13 -11.39
C ASN A 57 -5.98 9.10 -10.36
N TYR A 58 -4.93 9.39 -9.58
CA TYR A 58 -4.44 8.47 -8.52
C TYR A 58 -5.54 8.13 -7.49
N PHE A 59 -6.40 9.11 -7.19
CA PHE A 59 -7.55 8.91 -6.31
C PHE A 59 -8.76 8.24 -6.97
N ASP A 60 -8.65 7.67 -8.19
CA ASP A 60 -9.81 7.22 -8.98
C ASP A 60 -9.88 5.70 -9.16
N MET A 61 -8.83 4.95 -8.80
CA MET A 61 -8.81 3.49 -8.92
C MET A 61 -8.04 2.86 -7.77
N VAL A 62 -8.77 2.19 -6.88
CA VAL A 62 -8.19 1.49 -5.74
C VAL A 62 -8.67 0.05 -5.74
N TYR A 63 -7.72 -0.87 -5.86
CA TYR A 63 -7.94 -2.31 -5.70
C TYR A 63 -7.36 -2.72 -4.35
N VAL A 64 -8.21 -3.34 -3.54
CA VAL A 64 -7.83 -3.81 -2.20
C VAL A 64 -7.80 -5.32 -2.19
N GLY A 65 -6.87 -5.91 -1.45
CA GLY A 65 -7.00 -7.30 -1.04
C GLY A 65 -6.84 -7.43 0.46
N ASN A 66 -7.18 -8.62 0.95
CA ASN A 66 -7.23 -8.87 2.38
C ASN A 66 -5.94 -9.50 2.85
N ILE A 67 -5.46 -9.01 3.99
CA ILE A 67 -4.35 -9.60 4.73
C ILE A 67 -4.76 -9.83 6.18
N THR A 68 -3.96 -10.59 6.91
CA THR A 68 -4.05 -10.63 8.37
C THR A 68 -2.69 -10.38 9.01
N ILE A 69 -2.72 -9.78 10.19
CA ILE A 69 -1.55 -9.47 11.00
C ILE A 69 -1.78 -9.99 12.42
N GLY A 70 -0.80 -10.64 13.02
CA GLY A 70 -0.88 -11.10 14.41
C GLY A 70 -1.15 -12.58 14.60
N THR A 71 -1.07 -13.00 15.86
CA THR A 71 -1.47 -14.34 16.32
C THR A 71 -2.22 -14.25 17.66
N PRO A 72 -3.55 -14.47 17.69
CA PRO A 72 -4.43 -14.79 16.56
C PRO A 72 -4.49 -13.68 15.48
N PRO A 73 -4.87 -14.02 14.24
CA PRO A 73 -4.84 -13.06 13.14
C PRO A 73 -5.92 -11.96 13.26
N GLN A 74 -5.52 -10.70 13.03
CA GLN A 74 -6.39 -9.52 12.89
C GLN A 74 -6.49 -9.12 11.42
N HIS A 75 -7.69 -8.78 10.93
CA HIS A 75 -7.97 -8.62 9.51
C HIS A 75 -7.82 -7.17 9.03
N PHE A 76 -7.23 -6.99 7.84
CA PHE A 76 -7.09 -5.69 7.19
C PHE A 76 -7.33 -5.80 5.69
N SER A 77 -8.00 -4.79 5.15
CA SER A 77 -8.08 -4.51 3.71
C SER A 77 -6.96 -3.55 3.34
N VAL A 78 -6.11 -3.93 2.38
CA VAL A 78 -4.94 -3.12 2.00
C VAL A 78 -4.84 -2.91 0.50
N VAL A 79 -4.30 -1.76 0.12
CA VAL A 79 -3.87 -1.50 -1.27
C VAL A 79 -2.53 -2.18 -1.51
N PHE A 80 -2.43 -2.97 -2.58
CA PHE A 80 -1.15 -3.48 -3.08
C PHE A 80 -0.47 -2.39 -3.92
N ASP A 81 0.45 -1.64 -3.30
CA ASP A 81 1.02 -0.43 -3.88
C ASP A 81 2.39 -0.68 -4.52
N THR A 82 2.48 -0.60 -5.84
CA THR A 82 3.76 -0.72 -6.56
C THR A 82 4.65 0.53 -6.46
N GLY A 83 4.13 1.64 -5.92
CA GLY A 83 4.82 2.91 -5.73
C GLY A 83 5.57 3.07 -4.40
N SER A 84 5.35 2.16 -3.44
CA SER A 84 6.02 2.13 -2.13
C SER A 84 6.43 0.70 -1.74
N ALA A 85 7.26 0.56 -0.71
CA ALA A 85 7.84 -0.73 -0.34
C ALA A 85 7.43 -1.22 1.06
N ASP A 86 6.96 -0.32 1.92
CA ASP A 86 6.60 -0.65 3.30
C ASP A 86 5.14 -1.13 3.41
N LEU A 87 4.88 -1.95 4.44
CA LEU A 87 3.52 -2.26 4.89
C LEU A 87 3.18 -1.36 6.07
N TRP A 88 1.97 -0.82 6.08
CA TRP A 88 1.43 -0.11 7.22
C TRP A 88 -0.07 -0.38 7.41
N VAL A 89 -0.50 -0.39 8.68
CA VAL A 89 -1.92 -0.46 9.09
C VAL A 89 -2.17 0.50 10.26
N PRO A 90 -3.43 0.88 10.54
CA PRO A 90 -3.77 1.68 11.71
C PRO A 90 -3.47 0.96 13.01
N SER A 91 -3.12 1.69 14.06
CA SER A 91 -2.90 1.14 15.41
C SER A 91 -4.00 1.59 16.36
N ILE A 92 -4.26 0.83 17.43
CA ILE A 92 -5.14 1.26 18.54
C ILE A 92 -4.75 2.60 19.17
N TYR A 93 -3.50 3.03 19.03
CA TYR A 93 -3.03 4.34 19.51
C TYR A 93 -3.35 5.49 18.55
N CYS A 94 -4.00 5.21 17.43
CA CYS A 94 -4.41 6.22 16.48
C CYS A 94 -5.62 7.02 16.99
N HIS A 95 -5.49 8.34 17.01
CA HIS A 95 -6.55 9.26 17.44
C HIS A 95 -7.21 10.02 16.28
N SER A 96 -6.87 9.67 15.04
CA SER A 96 -7.49 10.29 13.86
C SER A 96 -8.88 9.76 13.60
N MET A 97 -9.73 10.55 12.92
CA MET A 97 -11.03 10.08 12.48
C MET A 97 -10.94 8.90 11.50
N ALA A 98 -9.82 8.77 10.77
CA ALA A 98 -9.58 7.61 9.92
C ALA A 98 -9.58 6.31 10.73
N CYS A 99 -9.12 6.32 11.98
CA CYS A 99 -9.03 5.13 12.80
C CYS A 99 -10.33 4.78 13.53
N VAL A 100 -11.34 5.64 13.45
CA VAL A 100 -12.71 5.35 13.90
C VAL A 100 -13.44 4.47 12.88
N THR A 101 -13.13 4.63 11.59
CA THR A 101 -13.86 3.98 10.49
C THR A 101 -13.13 2.80 9.88
N HIS A 102 -11.86 2.56 10.24
CA HIS A 102 -11.02 1.51 9.70
C HIS A 102 -10.66 0.47 10.76
N ASN A 103 -10.27 -0.72 10.31
CA ASN A 103 -9.70 -1.73 11.19
C ASN A 103 -8.38 -1.22 11.80
N ILE A 104 -8.23 -1.42 13.10
CA ILE A 104 -7.05 -1.00 13.88
C ILE A 104 -6.33 -2.23 14.42
N PHE A 105 -5.01 -2.19 14.38
CA PHE A 105 -4.15 -3.23 14.92
C PHE A 105 -3.95 -3.04 16.42
N ASP A 106 -4.34 -4.07 17.18
CA ASP A 106 -4.16 -4.17 18.62
C ASP A 106 -2.95 -5.08 18.94
N PRO A 107 -1.81 -4.52 19.34
CA PRO A 107 -0.63 -5.30 19.68
C PRO A 107 -0.84 -6.21 20.90
N PHE A 108 -1.79 -5.88 21.80
CA PHE A 108 -2.07 -6.69 22.99
C PHE A 108 -2.86 -7.97 22.66
N GLN A 109 -3.49 -8.03 21.48
CA GLN A 109 -4.21 -9.19 21.00
C GLN A 109 -3.34 -10.11 20.12
N SER A 110 -2.04 -9.85 20.01
CA SER A 110 -1.10 -10.68 19.26
C SER A 110 0.04 -11.18 20.14
N ASN A 111 0.19 -12.50 20.25
CA ASN A 111 1.29 -13.13 20.97
C ASN A 111 2.60 -13.20 20.16
N THR A 112 2.56 -12.85 18.86
CA THR A 112 3.74 -12.78 17.99
C THR A 112 4.24 -11.35 17.76
N PHE A 113 3.60 -10.36 18.37
CA PHE A 113 3.98 -8.96 18.28
C PHE A 113 5.30 -8.67 18.98
N GLN A 114 6.17 -7.88 18.33
CA GLN A 114 7.42 -7.37 18.90
C GLN A 114 7.59 -5.90 18.55
N TYR A 115 7.70 -5.06 19.57
CA TYR A 115 7.90 -3.62 19.40
C TYR A 115 9.37 -3.30 19.11
N ALA A 116 9.66 -2.61 17.98
CA ALA A 116 11.03 -2.23 17.63
C ALA A 116 11.41 -0.81 18.11
N ALA A 117 10.43 -0.01 18.56
CA ALA A 117 10.63 1.34 19.08
C ALA A 117 11.31 2.35 18.11
N VAL A 118 11.31 2.07 16.81
CA VAL A 118 11.88 2.97 15.79
C VAL A 118 10.76 3.86 15.26
N PRO A 119 10.81 5.20 15.43
CA PRO A 119 9.81 6.09 14.87
C PRO A 119 9.93 6.12 13.34
N ILE A 120 8.78 6.14 12.66
CA ILE A 120 8.70 6.18 11.20
C ILE A 120 7.80 7.32 10.75
N GLN A 121 8.11 7.91 9.60
CA GLN A 121 7.26 8.88 8.93
C GLN A 121 7.28 8.56 7.44
N LEU A 122 6.10 8.26 6.90
CA LEU A 122 5.87 7.93 5.51
C LEU A 122 5.02 9.03 4.88
N GLU A 123 5.42 9.47 3.69
CA GLU A 123 4.72 10.52 2.94
C GLU A 123 4.28 9.97 1.59
N TYR A 124 2.98 10.11 1.30
CA TYR A 124 2.30 9.60 0.11
C TYR A 124 1.59 10.76 -0.59
N GLY A 125 2.37 11.60 -1.28
CA GLY A 125 1.84 12.83 -1.88
C GLY A 125 1.24 13.77 -0.83
N SER A 126 -0.09 13.90 -0.82
CA SER A 126 -0.84 14.72 0.15
C SER A 126 -1.19 13.99 1.46
N GLY A 127 -0.95 12.67 1.53
CA GLY A 127 -1.10 11.87 2.74
C GLY A 127 0.19 11.75 3.53
N LYS A 128 0.09 11.69 4.87
CA LYS A 128 1.20 11.40 5.78
C LYS A 128 0.79 10.36 6.80
N VAL A 129 1.68 9.41 7.08
CA VAL A 129 1.52 8.38 8.10
C VAL A 129 2.73 8.48 9.02
N SER A 130 2.54 8.60 10.32
CA SER A 130 3.63 8.69 11.31
C SER A 130 3.42 7.63 12.37
N GLY A 131 4.43 6.88 12.74
CA GLY A 131 4.25 5.64 13.48
C GLY A 131 5.48 5.16 14.22
N TYR A 132 5.40 3.92 14.69
CA TYR A 132 6.57 3.15 15.09
C TYR A 132 6.62 1.86 14.30
N LEU A 133 7.83 1.46 13.92
CA LEU A 133 8.09 0.13 13.40
C LEU A 133 7.86 -0.90 14.51
N SER A 134 7.16 -1.98 14.16
CA SER A 134 7.08 -3.19 14.97
C SER A 134 7.02 -4.40 14.05
N TYR A 135 7.26 -5.57 14.62
CA TYR A 135 7.22 -6.86 13.96
C TYR A 135 6.02 -7.68 14.42
N ASP A 136 5.44 -8.42 13.50
CA ASP A 136 4.46 -9.45 13.82
C ASP A 136 4.47 -10.53 12.71
N THR A 137 3.44 -11.36 12.60
CA THR A 137 3.21 -12.33 11.53
C THR A 137 2.18 -11.80 10.54
N VAL A 138 2.55 -11.59 9.27
CA VAL A 138 1.61 -11.27 8.17
C VAL A 138 1.23 -12.51 7.40
N ARG A 139 -0.04 -12.60 7.03
CA ARG A 139 -0.53 -13.57 6.06
C ARG A 139 -1.24 -12.81 4.95
N VAL A 140 -0.75 -12.98 3.73
CA VAL A 140 -1.30 -12.34 2.51
C VAL A 140 -2.29 -13.28 1.80
N MET A 141 -2.58 -14.46 2.37
CA MET A 141 -3.37 -15.51 1.73
C MET A 141 -4.51 -16.00 2.61
N TRP A 142 -5.66 -16.28 1.98
CA TRP A 142 -6.85 -16.81 2.63
C TRP A 142 -6.83 -18.34 2.82
N THR A 143 -5.96 -19.06 2.11
CA THR A 143 -6.00 -20.53 2.14
C THR A 143 -5.25 -21.09 3.37
N PRO A 144 -5.87 -21.99 4.15
CA PRO A 144 -5.24 -22.63 5.32
C PRO A 144 -4.00 -23.47 5.00
N ARG A 145 -3.76 -23.77 3.71
CA ARG A 145 -2.62 -24.57 3.23
C ARG A 145 -1.37 -23.75 2.95
N ALA A 146 -1.49 -22.43 2.80
CA ALA A 146 -0.37 -21.54 2.55
C ALA A 146 0.03 -20.84 3.87
N GLN A 147 0.47 -21.63 4.84
CA GLN A 147 1.06 -21.12 6.07
C GLN A 147 2.45 -20.58 5.74
N ALA A 148 2.60 -19.26 5.70
CA ALA A 148 3.89 -18.61 5.53
C ALA A 148 4.79 -18.68 6.79
N GLY A 149 4.44 -19.51 7.79
CA GLY A 149 5.04 -19.41 9.12
C GLY A 149 4.99 -17.95 9.64
N PRO A 150 5.89 -17.54 10.53
CA PRO A 150 6.09 -16.12 10.80
C PRO A 150 6.58 -15.43 9.53
N VAL A 151 6.06 -14.24 9.20
CA VAL A 151 6.55 -13.36 8.11
C VAL A 151 6.76 -12.00 8.74
N LEU A 152 7.93 -11.40 8.52
CA LEU A 152 8.30 -10.09 9.05
C LEU A 152 7.32 -9.02 8.53
N VAL A 153 6.58 -8.41 9.45
CA VAL A 153 5.63 -7.33 9.19
C VAL A 153 6.24 -6.03 9.64
N GLY A 154 6.25 -5.00 8.81
CA GLY A 154 6.28 -3.65 9.36
C GLY A 154 4.89 -3.32 9.85
N THR A 155 4.68 -3.15 11.16
CA THR A 155 3.51 -2.43 11.63
C THR A 155 3.82 -0.95 11.53
N ALA A 156 2.89 -0.13 11.04
CA ALA A 156 2.94 1.28 11.34
C ALA A 156 1.99 1.57 12.50
N ALA A 157 2.33 2.57 13.30
CA ALA A 157 1.33 3.28 14.08
C ALA A 157 0.93 4.53 13.31
N PHE A 158 -0.21 5.12 13.65
CA PHE A 158 -0.60 6.45 13.19
C PHE A 158 -0.55 7.39 14.38
N TRP A 159 0.26 8.43 14.32
CA TRP A 159 0.28 9.56 15.24
C TRP A 159 -0.30 10.77 14.51
N ILE A 160 -1.40 11.29 15.05
CA ILE A 160 -1.68 12.71 14.95
C ILE A 160 -1.04 13.34 16.18
N ASP A 161 -0.18 14.32 15.93
CA ASP A 161 0.54 15.09 16.94
C ASP A 161 -0.42 15.55 18.07
N ARG A 162 -0.17 15.11 19.31
CA ARG A 162 -0.89 15.57 20.51
C ARG A 162 -0.48 16.98 20.94
N GLY A 163 0.24 17.74 20.10
CA GLY A 163 0.66 19.12 20.36
C GLY A 163 -0.44 20.19 20.34
N SER A 164 -1.69 19.87 19.97
CA SER A 164 -2.80 20.85 19.98
C SER A 164 -4.03 20.36 20.74
N LEU A 165 -3.86 20.11 22.04
CA LEU A 165 -4.95 20.12 23.03
C LEU A 165 -5.54 21.54 23.08
N GLY A 166 -6.50 21.84 22.20
CA GLY A 166 -7.18 23.14 22.16
C GLY A 166 -8.11 23.35 20.96
N ARG A 167 -7.97 22.57 19.89
CA ARG A 167 -8.92 22.45 18.78
C ARG A 167 -8.60 21.13 18.12
N ALA A 168 -9.61 20.32 17.76
CA ALA A 168 -9.41 19.17 16.90
C ALA A 168 -8.77 19.65 15.58
N SER A 169 -7.44 19.67 15.53
CA SER A 169 -6.69 20.00 14.34
C SER A 169 -6.87 18.81 13.42
N ARG A 170 -7.88 18.88 12.55
CA ARG A 170 -8.02 18.00 11.40
C ARG A 170 -6.78 18.21 10.55
N THR A 171 -5.70 17.49 10.84
CA THR A 171 -4.51 17.53 9.99
C THR A 171 -4.94 17.07 8.61
N GLN A 172 -4.62 17.86 7.59
CA GLN A 172 -5.07 17.73 6.21
C GLN A 172 -4.70 16.37 5.59
N ALA A 173 -3.58 15.76 6.01
CA ALA A 173 -3.20 14.38 5.68
C ALA A 173 -4.22 13.32 6.15
N GLY A 174 -4.93 13.59 7.25
CA GLY A 174 -5.97 12.73 7.79
C GLY A 174 -7.23 12.67 6.93
N ILE A 175 -7.52 13.72 6.13
CA ILE A 175 -8.74 13.73 5.30
C ILE A 175 -8.66 12.70 4.16
N VAL A 176 -7.45 12.43 3.65
CA VAL A 176 -7.22 11.47 2.56
C VAL A 176 -7.54 10.07 3.06
N PHE A 177 -6.98 9.68 4.21
CA PHE A 177 -7.18 8.35 4.79
C PHE A 177 -8.52 8.20 5.52
N GLU A 178 -9.13 9.27 6.04
CA GLU A 178 -10.51 9.25 6.57
C GLU A 178 -11.53 8.92 5.47
N ASN A 179 -11.19 9.22 4.22
CA ASN A 179 -12.03 8.96 3.05
C ASN A 179 -11.51 7.82 2.18
N ALA A 180 -10.53 7.06 2.67
CA ALA A 180 -10.13 5.81 2.06
C ALA A 180 -11.19 4.72 2.29
N ALA A 181 -11.25 3.75 1.39
CA ALA A 181 -12.07 2.54 1.52
C ALA A 181 -11.17 1.32 1.76
N PHE A 182 -10.04 1.54 2.44
CA PHE A 182 -9.02 0.54 2.76
C PHE A 182 -8.36 0.91 4.08
N ASP A 183 -8.00 -0.08 4.88
CA ASP A 183 -7.39 0.12 6.18
C ASP A 183 -5.92 0.54 6.07
N GLY A 184 -5.19 -0.12 5.17
CA GLY A 184 -3.73 0.02 5.07
C GLY A 184 -3.18 -0.08 3.66
N MET A 185 -1.85 -0.13 3.57
CA MET A 185 -1.13 -0.28 2.31
C MET A 185 -0.02 -1.30 2.45
N LEU A 186 0.12 -2.17 1.45
CA LEU A 186 1.18 -3.16 1.33
C LEU A 186 2.04 -2.83 0.11
N GLY A 187 3.25 -2.33 0.36
CA GLY A 187 4.20 -1.99 -0.68
C GLY A 187 4.73 -3.19 -1.47
N LEU A 188 4.76 -3.05 -2.79
CA LEU A 188 5.33 -3.97 -3.79
C LEU A 188 6.46 -3.31 -4.59
N GLY A 189 6.94 -2.17 -4.13
CA GLY A 189 8.12 -1.47 -4.65
C GLY A 189 9.42 -2.14 -4.23
N PHE A 190 10.54 -1.61 -4.73
CA PHE A 190 11.87 -2.14 -4.43
C PHE A 190 12.31 -1.82 -3.01
N PRO A 191 13.16 -2.65 -2.37
CA PRO A 191 13.72 -2.37 -1.04
C PRO A 191 14.40 -1.00 -0.90
N ALA A 192 14.90 -0.43 -2.00
CA ALA A 192 15.47 0.91 -2.03
C ALA A 192 14.47 2.04 -1.68
N LEU A 193 13.16 1.76 -1.68
CA LEU A 193 12.10 2.68 -1.25
C LEU A 193 11.62 2.41 0.18
N SER A 194 12.06 1.33 0.80
CA SER A 194 11.63 0.94 2.14
C SER A 194 12.33 1.79 3.20
N ILE A 195 11.72 1.87 4.38
CA ILE A 195 12.41 2.36 5.58
C ILE A 195 13.74 1.61 5.73
N GLN A 196 14.81 2.34 6.05
CA GLN A 196 16.15 1.75 6.13
C GLN A 196 16.18 0.55 7.10
N GLY A 197 16.65 -0.60 6.60
CA GLY A 197 16.74 -1.83 7.39
C GLY A 197 15.44 -2.65 7.44
N VAL A 198 14.36 -2.18 6.80
CA VAL A 198 13.11 -2.93 6.63
C VAL A 198 13.14 -3.69 5.31
N THR A 199 12.80 -4.98 5.36
CA THR A 199 12.65 -5.82 4.17
C THR A 199 11.18 -5.80 3.75
N PRO A 200 10.84 -5.48 2.49
CA PRO A 200 9.46 -5.51 2.01
C PRO A 200 8.79 -6.89 2.16
N VAL A 201 7.46 -6.91 2.19
CA VAL A 201 6.69 -8.15 2.41
C VAL A 201 6.95 -9.18 1.30
N PHE A 202 6.99 -8.74 0.04
CA PHE A 202 7.23 -9.61 -1.10
C PHE A 202 8.63 -10.26 -1.04
N ASP A 203 9.67 -9.47 -0.73
CA ASP A 203 11.04 -9.95 -0.53
C ASP A 203 11.14 -10.93 0.64
N ASN A 204 10.43 -10.69 1.75
CA ASN A 204 10.32 -11.64 2.86
C ASN A 204 9.70 -12.97 2.42
N LEU A 205 8.62 -12.94 1.65
CA LEU A 205 7.99 -14.17 1.13
C LEU A 205 8.94 -14.95 0.22
N LYS A 206 9.71 -14.26 -0.62
CA LYS A 206 10.69 -14.92 -1.49
C LYS A 206 11.85 -15.52 -0.70
N THR A 207 12.45 -14.76 0.21
CA THR A 207 13.62 -15.19 1.00
C THR A 207 13.31 -16.35 1.94
N ARG A 208 12.08 -16.44 2.44
CA ARG A 208 11.61 -17.56 3.28
C ARG A 208 11.12 -18.78 2.48
N GLY A 209 11.22 -18.74 1.15
CA GLY A 209 10.88 -19.87 0.29
C GLY A 209 9.38 -20.07 0.02
N PHE A 210 8.54 -19.07 0.30
CA PHE A 210 7.09 -19.14 0.01
C PHE A 210 6.75 -18.83 -1.44
N LEU A 211 7.69 -18.25 -2.20
CA LEU A 211 7.50 -17.93 -3.61
C LEU A 211 8.46 -18.73 -4.47
N ASP A 212 7.92 -19.46 -5.45
CA ASP A 212 8.72 -20.17 -6.45
C ASP A 212 9.58 -19.19 -7.25
N GLN A 213 8.94 -18.15 -7.77
CA GLN A 213 9.59 -17.10 -8.56
C GLN A 213 9.52 -15.75 -7.85
N SER A 214 10.52 -14.90 -8.04
CA SER A 214 10.52 -13.52 -7.54
C SER A 214 9.76 -12.60 -8.51
N VAL A 215 8.52 -12.96 -8.83
CA VAL A 215 7.62 -12.19 -9.70
C VAL A 215 6.23 -12.14 -9.10
N PHE A 216 5.54 -11.03 -9.32
CA PHE A 216 4.11 -10.91 -9.10
C PHE A 216 3.45 -10.34 -10.37
N ALA A 217 2.15 -10.60 -10.53
CA ALA A 217 1.38 -10.12 -11.67
C ALA A 217 0.02 -9.60 -11.21
N PHE A 218 -0.46 -8.54 -11.87
CA PHE A 218 -1.83 -8.06 -11.70
C PHE A 218 -2.67 -8.47 -12.90
N TYR A 219 -3.88 -8.94 -12.63
CA TYR A 219 -4.94 -9.00 -13.62
C TYR A 219 -6.11 -8.18 -13.13
N LEU A 220 -6.49 -7.17 -13.92
CA LEU A 220 -7.61 -6.30 -13.64
C LEU A 220 -8.64 -6.50 -14.76
N SER A 221 -9.82 -6.97 -14.37
CA SER A 221 -10.97 -7.24 -15.20
C SER A 221 -11.52 -5.96 -15.82
N LYS A 222 -12.07 -6.08 -17.03
CA LYS A 222 -12.74 -4.96 -17.68
C LYS A 222 -14.11 -4.73 -17.03
N PRO A 223 -14.57 -3.48 -16.90
CA PRO A 223 -15.94 -3.21 -16.49
C PRO A 223 -16.94 -4.01 -17.33
N GLY A 224 -17.87 -4.73 -16.68
CA GLY A 224 -18.86 -5.56 -17.33
C GLY A 224 -18.41 -6.98 -17.71
N ASN A 225 -17.15 -7.35 -17.46
CA ASN A 225 -16.68 -8.74 -17.60
C ASN A 225 -15.95 -9.20 -16.32
N PRO A 226 -16.71 -9.60 -15.28
CA PRO A 226 -16.18 -9.83 -13.94
C PRO A 226 -15.46 -11.18 -13.77
N ALA A 227 -15.41 -12.05 -14.77
CA ALA A 227 -14.73 -13.34 -14.69
C ALA A 227 -13.38 -13.30 -15.45
N PRO A 228 -12.27 -13.79 -14.85
CA PRO A 228 -12.16 -14.58 -13.62
C PRO A 228 -12.04 -13.77 -12.31
N GLY A 229 -12.28 -12.46 -12.35
CA GLY A 229 -12.14 -11.54 -11.22
C GLY A 229 -10.77 -10.84 -11.19
N ASP A 230 -10.70 -9.70 -10.49
CA ASP A 230 -9.46 -8.98 -10.28
C ASP A 230 -8.56 -9.77 -9.32
N VAL A 231 -7.28 -9.94 -9.65
CA VAL A 231 -6.32 -10.69 -8.82
C VAL A 231 -4.94 -10.07 -8.85
N VAL A 232 -4.22 -10.20 -7.73
CA VAL A 232 -2.76 -10.15 -7.71
C VAL A 232 -2.24 -11.58 -7.52
N ILE A 233 -1.25 -11.95 -8.32
CA ILE A 233 -0.67 -13.29 -8.36
C ILE A 233 0.77 -13.18 -7.85
N PHE A 234 1.10 -13.90 -6.79
CA PHE A 234 2.46 -13.96 -6.25
C PHE A 234 3.14 -15.26 -6.66
N GLY A 235 4.44 -15.19 -6.96
CA GLY A 235 5.26 -16.37 -7.25
C GLY A 235 5.18 -16.87 -8.69
N GLY A 236 4.51 -16.13 -9.60
CA GLY A 236 4.42 -16.52 -11.00
C GLY A 236 3.36 -15.74 -11.78
N VAL A 237 3.01 -16.30 -12.94
CA VAL A 237 1.92 -15.85 -13.82
C VAL A 237 0.99 -17.02 -14.09
N ASP A 238 -0.25 -16.74 -14.49
CA ASP A 238 -1.23 -17.78 -14.82
C ASP A 238 -1.79 -17.53 -16.22
N GLN A 239 -1.62 -18.52 -17.10
CA GLN A 239 -2.04 -18.48 -18.50
C GLN A 239 -3.54 -18.24 -18.68
N ARG A 240 -4.37 -18.44 -17.66
CA ARG A 240 -5.80 -18.12 -17.71
C ARG A 240 -6.08 -16.61 -17.83
N TYR A 241 -5.12 -15.76 -17.48
CA TYR A 241 -5.28 -14.31 -17.43
C TYR A 241 -4.64 -13.55 -18.60
N TYR A 242 -3.95 -14.23 -19.50
CA TYR A 242 -3.34 -13.61 -20.69
C TYR A 242 -3.43 -14.53 -21.91
N ARG A 243 -3.15 -13.98 -23.09
CA ARG A 243 -3.09 -14.74 -24.35
C ARG A 243 -1.76 -14.47 -25.03
N GLY A 244 -1.26 -15.46 -25.77
CA GLY A 244 0.02 -15.37 -26.45
C GLY A 244 1.20 -15.36 -25.47
N GLU A 245 2.32 -14.78 -25.90
CA GLU A 245 3.56 -14.73 -25.13
C GLU A 245 3.71 -13.43 -24.34
N LEU A 246 4.27 -13.54 -23.14
CA LEU A 246 4.63 -12.37 -22.32
C LEU A 246 5.87 -11.69 -22.89
N LYS A 247 5.80 -10.37 -23.07
CA LYS A 247 6.94 -9.55 -23.46
C LYS A 247 7.61 -8.96 -22.21
N TRP A 248 8.91 -9.15 -22.10
CA TRP A 248 9.72 -8.60 -21.02
C TRP A 248 10.35 -7.28 -21.45
N VAL A 249 10.17 -6.24 -20.65
CA VAL A 249 10.77 -4.92 -20.86
C VAL A 249 11.73 -4.64 -19.71
N PRO A 250 13.00 -4.31 -19.98
CA PRO A 250 13.96 -4.05 -18.91
C PRO A 250 13.60 -2.78 -18.14
N LEU A 251 13.83 -2.82 -16.82
CA LEU A 251 13.72 -1.63 -15.98
C LEU A 251 14.83 -0.64 -16.31
N THR A 252 14.49 0.64 -16.33
CA THR A 252 15.45 1.74 -16.47
C THR A 252 16.26 1.95 -15.17
N LYS A 253 15.61 1.75 -14.01
CA LYS A 253 16.22 1.84 -12.68
C LYS A 253 15.51 0.90 -11.71
N ARG A 254 16.27 0.15 -10.91
CA ARG A 254 15.76 -0.74 -9.85
C ARG A 254 15.41 0.04 -8.57
N GLN A 255 14.50 1.00 -8.72
CA GLN A 255 13.95 1.79 -7.62
C GLN A 255 12.43 1.83 -7.71
N TYR A 256 11.91 2.03 -8.91
CA TYR A 256 10.50 1.93 -9.24
C TYR A 256 10.30 0.90 -10.36
N TRP A 257 9.06 0.47 -10.58
CA TRP A 257 8.67 -0.31 -11.76
C TRP A 257 8.64 0.58 -13.02
N GLN A 258 9.79 1.16 -13.35
CA GLN A 258 9.96 2.18 -14.38
C GLN A 258 10.60 1.59 -15.64
N ILE A 259 9.89 1.68 -16.75
CA ILE A 259 10.34 1.23 -18.07
C ILE A 259 10.52 2.43 -19.02
N ASN A 260 11.25 2.21 -20.10
CA ASN A 260 11.27 3.15 -21.22
C ASN A 260 10.11 2.84 -22.16
N LEU A 261 9.49 3.88 -22.72
CA LEU A 261 8.47 3.76 -23.75
C LEU A 261 8.97 4.46 -25.01
N ASP A 262 8.92 3.77 -26.15
CA ASP A 262 9.18 4.38 -27.44
C ASP A 262 8.06 5.37 -27.76
N ARG A 263 8.43 6.44 -28.46
CA ARG A 263 7.57 7.58 -28.74
C ARG A 263 6.77 7.40 -30.02
#